data_AF-A0A972TG53-F1
#
_entry.id   AF-A0A972TG53-F1
#
_cell.length_a   1.000
_cell.length_b   1.000
_cell.length_c   1.000
_cell.angle_alpha   90.00
_cell.angle_beta   90.00
_cell.angle_gamma   90.00
#
_symmetry.space_group_name_H-M   'P 1'
#
loop_
_entity.id
_entity.type
_entity.pdbx_description
1 polymer ?
#
loop_
_entity_poly.entity_id
_entity_poly.type
_entity_poly.pdbx_seq_one_letter_code
_entity_poly.pdbx_strand_id
1 'polypeptide(L)' 'MLKDVKSEGWHKVPILGDIPILGALFKRKTYDTEKVDLLIFITANIIESDDMVARAVKMEDEFNERNEKVLKRGKKKKK' A
#
# COMPACT_ATOMS: atom_id res chain seq x y z
N MET A 1 -5.03 9.73 9.56
CA MET A 1 -6.03 10.77 9.89
C MET A 1 -7.35 10.06 10.13
N LEU A 2 -7.99 10.28 11.29
CA LEU A 2 -9.32 9.76 11.57
C LEU A 2 -10.34 10.85 11.23
N LYS A 3 -11.34 10.54 10.40
CA LYS A 3 -12.40 11.48 10.02
C LYS A 3 -13.75 10.77 10.14
N ASP A 4 -14.48 11.08 11.20
CA ASP A 4 -15.86 10.63 11.39
C ASP A 4 -16.81 11.60 10.68
N VAL A 5 -17.60 11.11 9.72
CA VAL A 5 -18.67 11.87 9.06
C VAL A 5 -20.01 11.25 9.47
N LYS A 6 -20.76 11.95 10.32
CA LYS A 6 -22.16 11.59 10.62
C LYS A 6 -23.09 12.33 9.66
N SER A 7 -23.84 11.58 8.86
CA SER A 7 -24.92 12.10 8.02
C SER A 7 -26.26 11.63 8.60
N GLU A 8 -27.08 12.56 9.09
CA GLU A 8 -28.43 12.26 9.61
C GLU A 8 -29.49 12.71 8.59
N GLY A 9 -29.99 11.76 7.79
CA GLY A 9 -31.09 11.99 6.85
C GLY A 9 -32.44 11.66 7.49
N TRP A 10 -33.31 12.66 7.64
CA TRP A 10 -34.67 12.48 8.16
C TRP A 10 -35.67 12.50 7.00
N HIS A 11 -36.22 11.33 6.64
CA HIS A 11 -37.34 11.22 5.70
C HIS A 11 -38.61 10.81 6.44
N LYS A 12 -39.62 11.70 6.49
CA LYS A 12 -40.97 11.43 7.01
C LYS A 12 -42.03 11.60 5.92
N VAL A 13 -43.05 10.74 5.91
CA VAL A 13 -44.26 10.94 5.09
C VAL A 13 -45.15 11.98 5.81
N PRO A 14 -45.46 13.13 5.18
CA PRO A 14 -46.33 14.11 5.81
C PRO A 14 -47.72 13.49 6.06
N ILE A 15 -48.34 13.82 7.21
CA ILE A 15 -49.64 13.34 7.75
C ILE A 15 -49.55 12.09 8.64
N LEU A 16 -48.91 10.98 8.23
CA LEU A 16 -48.88 9.74 9.05
C LEU A 16 -47.73 9.70 10.08
N GLY A 17 -46.71 10.56 9.92
CA GLY A 17 -45.52 10.57 10.79
C GLY A 17 -45.69 11.26 12.16
N ASP A 18 -46.74 12.08 12.34
CA ASP A 18 -46.95 12.91 13.53
C ASP A 18 -48.03 12.33 14.49
N ILE A 19 -48.51 11.10 14.25
CA ILE A 19 -49.46 10.40 15.14
C ILE A 19 -48.68 9.89 16.38
N PRO A 20 -49.07 10.27 17.62
CA PRO A 20 -48.35 9.93 18.86
C PRO A 20 -48.21 8.43 19.13
N ILE A 21 -49.02 7.58 18.48
CA ILE A 21 -49.10 6.13 18.70
C ILE A 21 -48.60 5.32 17.48
N LEU A 22 -48.89 5.77 16.25
CA LEU A 22 -48.55 5.05 15.01
C LEU A 22 -47.31 5.60 14.29
N GLY A 23 -46.81 6.77 14.68
CA GLY A 23 -45.69 7.43 14.00
C GLY A 23 -44.38 6.64 14.04
N ALA A 24 -44.22 5.65 14.94
CA ALA A 24 -43.04 4.79 14.99
C ALA A 24 -43.01 3.72 13.88
N LEU A 25 -44.16 3.20 13.42
CA LEU A 25 -44.21 2.22 12.32
C LEU A 25 -43.88 2.83 10.95
N PHE A 26 -44.07 4.15 10.81
CA PHE A 26 -43.81 4.87 9.56
C PHE A 26 -42.50 5.71 9.60
N LYS A 27 -41.69 5.56 10.66
CA LYS A 27 -40.37 6.19 10.80
C LYS A 27 -39.27 5.13 10.66
N ARG A 28 -38.52 5.16 9.56
CA ARG A 28 -37.32 4.33 9.38
C ARG A 28 -36.08 5.14 9.78
N LYS A 29 -35.46 4.81 10.91
CA LYS A 29 -34.13 5.30 11.28
C LYS A 29 -33.08 4.37 10.69
N THR A 30 -32.32 4.86 9.71
CA THR A 30 -31.14 4.16 9.20
C THR A 30 -29.91 4.75 9.89
N TYR A 31 -29.16 3.92 10.61
CA TYR A 31 -27.86 4.31 11.15
C TYR A 31 -26.80 3.72 10.23
N ASP A 32 -26.26 4.56 9.34
CA ASP A 32 -25.14 4.16 8.49
C ASP A 32 -23.84 4.62 9.17
N THR A 33 -22.99 3.66 9.54
CA THR A 33 -21.71 3.93 10.20
C THR A 33 -20.61 3.36 9.33
N GLU A 34 -20.01 4.21 8.50
CA GLU A 34 -18.91 3.83 7.63
C GLU A 34 -17.58 4.13 8.31
N LYS A 35 -16.83 3.08 8.66
CA LYS A 35 -15.50 3.19 9.28
C LYS A 35 -14.43 2.92 8.22
N VAL A 36 -13.66 3.95 7.87
CA VAL A 36 -12.57 3.87 6.88
C VAL A 36 -11.23 3.99 7.58
N ASP A 37 -10.50 2.88 7.69
CA ASP A 37 -9.15 2.83 8.29
C ASP A 37 -8.09 2.77 7.17
N LEU A 38 -7.15 3.73 7.16
CA LEU A 38 -6.03 3.79 6.21
C LEU A 38 -4.69 3.70 6.95
N LEU A 39 -3.89 2.68 6.62
CA LEU A 39 -2.53 2.44 7.14
C LEU A 39 -1.52 2.64 6.01
N ILE A 40 -0.51 3.48 6.25
CA ILE A 40 0.59 3.75 5.32
C ILE A 40 1.90 3.41 6.03
N PHE A 41 2.70 2.51 5.44
CA PHE A 41 4.03 2.13 5.93
C PHE A 41 5.11 2.68 5.00
N ILE A 42 6.13 3.34 5.55
CA ILE A 42 7.28 3.86 4.80
C ILE A 42 8.55 3.32 5.45
N THR A 43 9.39 2.66 4.66
CA THR A 43 10.71 2.18 5.09
C THR A 43 11.79 3.00 4.38
N ALA A 44 12.46 3.87 5.12
CA ALA A 44 13.64 4.56 4.63
C ALA A 44 14.85 3.63 4.71
N ASN A 45 15.62 3.53 3.63
CA ASN A 45 16.90 2.83 3.62
C ASN A 45 18.00 3.88 3.43
N ILE A 46 18.89 4.02 4.41
CA ILE A 46 20.06 4.89 4.34
C ILE A 46 21.20 4.02 3.78
N ILE A 47 21.78 4.46 2.67
CA ILE A 47 22.91 3.77 2.04
C ILE A 47 24.15 4.64 2.26
N GLU A 48 25.17 4.08 2.89
CA GLU A 48 26.46 4.75 3.07
C GLU A 48 27.29 4.63 1.77
N SER A 49 28.05 5.68 1.43
CA SER A 49 28.86 5.72 0.20
C SER A 49 29.86 4.56 0.12
N ASP A 50 30.39 4.15 1.26
CA ASP A 50 31.44 3.14 1.36
C ASP A 50 30.89 1.74 1.03
N ASP A 51 29.61 1.49 1.35
CA ASP A 51 28.92 0.27 0.96
C ASP A 51 28.70 0.18 -0.55
N MET A 52 28.47 1.32 -1.21
CA MET A 52 28.37 1.36 -2.67
C MET A 52 29.72 1.07 -3.33
N VAL A 53 30.80 1.67 -2.82
CA VAL A 53 32.16 1.43 -3.32
C VAL A 53 32.57 -0.02 -3.10
N ALA A 54 32.32 -0.58 -1.92
CA ALA A 54 32.62 -1.98 -1.62
C ALA A 54 31.84 -2.95 -2.51
N ARG A 55 30.59 -2.63 -2.86
CA ARG A 55 29.79 -3.42 -3.82
C ARG A 55 30.32 -3.30 -5.25
N ALA A 56 30.68 -2.09 -5.68
CA ALA A 56 31.21 -1.85 -7.01
C ALA A 56 32.55 -2.59 -7.23
N VAL A 57 33.45 -2.55 -6.24
CA VAL A 57 34.72 -3.29 -6.30
C VAL A 57 34.50 -4.80 -6.36
N LYS A 58 33.61 -5.35 -5.52
CA LYS A 58 33.26 -6.79 -5.57
C LYS A 58 32.66 -7.20 -6.92
N MET A 59 31.83 -6.34 -7.51
CA MET A 59 31.26 -6.59 -8.83
C MET A 59 32.32 -6.60 -9.94
N GLU A 60 33.30 -5.70 -9.89
CA GLU A 60 34.39 -5.63 -10.86
C GLU A 60 35.29 -6.87 -10.79
N ASP A 61 35.65 -7.30 -9.58
CA ASP A 61 36.45 -8.51 -9.35
C ASP A 61 35.74 -9.76 -9.91
N GLU A 62 34.45 -9.93 -9.62
CA GLU A 62 33.66 -11.05 -10.14
C GLU A 62 33.49 -11.00 -11.67
N PHE A 63 33.37 -9.80 -12.25
CA PHE A 63 33.24 -9.63 -13.69
C PHE A 63 34.55 -10.00 -14.40
N ASN A 64 35.69 -9.56 -13.87
CA ASN A 64 37.00 -9.85 -14.43
C ASN A 64 37.34 -11.35 -14.37
N GLU A 65 37.04 -12.03 -13.26
CA GLU A 65 37.18 -13.49 -13.15
C GLU A 65 36.33 -14.24 -14.18
N ARG A 66 35.08 -13.81 -14.37
CA ARG A 66 34.17 -14.40 -15.36
C ARG A 66 34.73 -14.25 -16.77
N ASN A 67 35.25 -13.07 -17.11
CA ASN A 67 35.84 -12.81 -18.42
C ASN A 67 37.10 -13.64 -18.67
N GLU A 68 37.98 -13.78 -17.67
CA GLU A 68 39.18 -14.61 -17.81
C GLU A 68 38.84 -16.10 -18.04
N LYS A 69 37.83 -16.61 -17.32
CA LYS A 69 37.30 -17.98 -17.50
C LYS A 69 36.73 -18.18 -18.91
N VAL A 70 36.03 -17.19 -19.47
CA VAL A 70 35.50 -17.24 -20.83
C VAL A 70 36.61 -17.24 -21.88
N LEU A 71 37.63 -16.39 -21.72
CA LEU A 71 38.75 -16.30 -22.66
C LEU A 71 39.58 -17.60 -22.71
N LYS A 72 39.82 -18.21 -21.55
CA LYS A 72 40.52 -19.51 -21.43
C LYS A 72 39.73 -20.66 -22.06
N ARG A 73 38.40 -20.66 -21.93
CA ARG A 73 37.51 -21.64 -22.59
C ARG A 73 37.51 -21.50 -24.12
N GLY A 74 37.54 -20.27 -24.64
CA GLY A 74 37.61 -20.00 -26.08
C GLY A 74 38.91 -20.46 -26.73
N LYS A 75 40.05 -20.28 -26.05
CA LYS A 75 41.37 -20.72 -26.55
C LYS A 75 41.54 -22.25 -26.56
N LYS A 76 40.93 -22.98 -25.62
CA LYS A 76 40.94 -24.46 -25.59
C LYS A 76 40.12 -25.12 -26.71
N LYS A 77 39.11 -24.44 -27.26
CA LYS A 77 38.27 -24.96 -28.36
C LYS A 77 38.88 -24.76 -29.76
N LYS A 78 39.98 -24.00 -29.90
CA LYS A 78 40.68 -23.73 -31.17
C LYS A 78 41.95 -24.59 -31.38
N LYS A 79 42.20 -25.57 -30.50
CA LYS A 79 43.27 -26.57 -30.66
C LYS A 79 42.65 -27.95 -30.87
#